data_AF-A0A6C0E7Q2-F1
#
_entry.id   AF-A0A6C0E7Q2-F1
#
_cell.length_a   1.000
_cell.length_b   1.000
_cell.length_c   1.000
_cell.angle_alpha   90.00
_cell.angle_beta   90.00
_cell.angle_gamma   90.00
#
_symmetry.space_group_name_H-M   'P 1'
#
loop_
_entity.id
_entity.type
_entity.pdbx_description
1 polymer ?
#
loop_
_entity_poly.entity_id
_entity_poly.type
_entity_poly.pdbx_seq_one_letter_code
_entity_poly.pdbx_strand_id
1 'polypeptide(L)'
;MAARKYLVLREAFEQSLNRFIKDFNLGKKELKDPEIINALGVYTEMTLNEMFSPKEIVKFDFEQAVKESLKKRYFYDCPQYSKSDLDNIDKTLEILNNHPTHAQRSLEWYSFRQGRVTASDIAKALGKMGDKSRWLLVYQKAISLDEYIKDREGFSLDSKAAIKHGKCYESVAVELYEKKNKVKVQEYGCLPHLFIDHLAASPDGVVYSRDTNPNYHGRMLEIKCPYSRTINGIIKMEYYMQIQLQLEVCDLEYCDFLECDIRLYDNINEFLNDSNPNEKEKSYSKRANGFEKGILYEYKTFADTSVSYKYCPIGLSNEDVKTWIKKTKSDMASVMDIDIGVFRYWYLEEYNVILVKREPEYFEEIKSEVAIFWDLVQHYKKNGLDPLKEKLGMIPPKPSKLDLFLTNGNSNRDDDESPTDNFKNDLDAIDFIDFDKNEKDRPSISNTVLYNKRKRPEDALEFLDLSEPSEDLVLEVTKITAVCMSTKSKATKQFKTLTVIKPE
;
A
#
# COMPACT_ATOMS: atom_id res chain seq x y z
N MET A 1 11.43 6.50 -22.76
CA MET A 1 12.32 5.47 -22.15
C MET A 1 13.24 6.06 -21.06
N ALA A 2 13.93 7.18 -21.29
CA ALA A 2 14.83 7.79 -20.29
C ALA A 2 14.13 8.15 -18.96
N ALA A 3 12.94 8.75 -18.99
CA ALA A 3 12.18 9.09 -17.77
C ALA A 3 11.82 7.87 -16.92
N ARG A 4 11.42 6.75 -17.55
CA ARG A 4 11.10 5.50 -16.86
C ARG A 4 12.34 4.88 -16.20
N LYS A 5 13.49 4.91 -16.88
CA LYS A 5 14.77 4.44 -16.32
C LYS A 5 15.21 5.30 -15.12
N TYR A 6 15.05 6.61 -15.22
CA TYR A 6 15.37 7.53 -14.12
C TYR A 6 14.50 7.28 -12.89
N LEU A 7 13.21 6.99 -13.08
CA LEU A 7 12.31 6.63 -11.99
C LEU A 7 12.76 5.36 -11.26
N VAL A 8 13.11 4.31 -12.02
CA VAL A 8 13.61 3.04 -11.46
C VAL A 8 14.91 3.24 -10.67
N LEU A 9 15.83 4.08 -11.19
CA LEU A 9 17.06 4.43 -10.47
C LEU A 9 16.77 5.15 -9.15
N ARG A 10 15.85 6.13 -9.16
CA ARG A 10 15.44 6.87 -7.94
C ARG A 10 14.75 5.96 -6.93
N GLU A 11 13.92 5.02 -7.37
CA GLU A 11 13.29 4.03 -6.48
C GLU A 11 14.34 3.10 -5.85
N ALA A 12 15.28 2.59 -6.64
CA ALA A 12 16.38 1.75 -6.15
C ALA A 12 17.28 2.52 -5.17
N PHE A 13 17.54 3.80 -5.44
CA PHE A 13 18.26 4.69 -4.53
C PHE A 13 17.55 4.80 -3.17
N GLU A 14 16.25 5.15 -3.16
CA GLU A 14 15.51 5.34 -1.91
C GLU A 14 15.37 4.04 -1.11
N GLN A 15 15.24 2.90 -1.78
CA GLN A 15 15.21 1.59 -1.13
C GLN A 15 16.55 1.25 -0.48
N SER A 16 17.64 1.42 -1.22
CA SER A 16 19.00 1.15 -0.72
C SER A 16 19.34 2.05 0.46
N LEU A 17 19.05 3.34 0.34
CA LEU A 17 19.25 4.31 1.42
C LEU A 17 18.43 3.96 2.67
N ASN A 18 17.14 3.61 2.49
CA ASN A 18 16.30 3.18 3.60
C ASN A 18 16.85 1.94 4.31
N ARG A 19 17.33 0.97 3.53
CA ARG A 19 17.96 -0.24 4.07
C ARG A 19 19.21 0.10 4.88
N PHE A 20 20.11 0.95 4.38
CA PHE A 20 21.29 1.35 5.15
C PHE A 20 20.94 2.09 6.43
N ILE A 21 19.98 3.01 6.40
CA ILE A 21 19.51 3.71 7.61
C ILE A 21 19.04 2.71 8.68
N LYS A 22 18.31 1.66 8.27
CA LYS A 22 17.84 0.60 9.17
C LYS A 22 18.95 -0.32 9.65
N ASP A 23 19.77 -0.84 8.74
CA ASP A 23 20.82 -1.81 9.03
C ASP A 23 21.88 -1.22 9.99
N PHE A 24 22.16 0.09 9.85
CA PHE A 24 23.05 0.82 10.75
C PHE A 24 22.35 1.45 11.96
N ASN A 25 21.02 1.30 12.09
CA ASN A 25 20.21 1.86 13.17
C ASN A 25 20.43 3.37 13.38
N LEU A 26 20.44 4.14 12.30
CA LEU A 26 20.77 5.57 12.33
C LEU A 26 19.55 6.40 12.75
N GLY A 27 19.75 7.23 13.79
CA GLY A 27 18.74 8.15 14.29
C GLY A 27 18.90 9.57 13.77
N LYS A 28 18.07 10.48 14.31
CA LYS A 28 18.05 11.89 13.92
C LYS A 28 19.39 12.61 14.16
N LYS A 29 20.16 12.19 15.17
CA LYS A 29 21.42 12.85 15.53
C LYS A 29 22.53 12.48 14.56
N GLU A 30 22.63 11.19 14.26
CA GLU A 30 23.60 10.61 13.33
C GLU A 30 23.36 11.13 11.92
N LEU A 31 22.10 11.24 11.48
CA LEU A 31 21.74 11.70 10.13
C LEU A 31 21.92 13.22 9.93
N LYS A 32 22.46 13.95 10.91
CA LYS A 32 22.92 15.33 10.74
C LYS A 32 24.43 15.44 10.50
N ASP A 33 25.18 14.38 10.76
CA ASP A 33 26.63 14.37 10.60
C ASP A 33 26.99 14.31 9.10
N PRO A 34 27.74 15.29 8.56
CA PRO A 34 28.19 15.29 7.18
C PRO A 34 28.99 14.04 6.79
N GLU A 35 29.79 13.48 7.71
CA GLU A 35 30.58 12.27 7.43
C GLU A 35 29.68 11.06 7.22
N ILE A 36 28.63 10.93 8.03
CA ILE A 36 27.64 9.85 7.90
C ILE A 36 26.84 10.01 6.61
N ILE A 37 26.43 11.24 6.27
CA ILE A 37 25.72 11.52 5.01
C ILE A 37 26.58 11.13 3.80
N ASN A 38 27.87 11.50 3.81
CA ASN A 38 28.81 11.13 2.76
C ASN A 38 28.99 9.61 2.67
N ALA A 39 29.18 8.93 3.82
CA ALA A 39 29.30 7.48 3.87
C ALA A 39 28.05 6.79 3.29
N LEU A 40 26.84 7.23 3.65
CA LEU A 40 25.58 6.74 3.08
C LEU A 40 25.52 6.95 1.57
N GLY A 41 26.00 8.10 1.09
CA GLY A 41 26.12 8.39 -0.34
C GLY A 41 26.99 7.36 -1.05
N VAL A 42 28.20 7.10 -0.53
CA VAL A 42 29.15 6.12 -1.08
C VAL A 42 28.58 4.69 -1.06
N TYR A 43 28.00 4.24 0.06
CA TYR A 43 27.40 2.90 0.13
C TYR A 43 26.24 2.72 -0.84
N THR A 44 25.42 3.76 -1.01
CA THR A 44 24.31 3.74 -1.97
C THR A 44 24.84 3.73 -3.40
N GLU A 45 25.87 4.51 -3.71
CA GLU A 45 26.54 4.50 -5.02
C GLU A 45 27.09 3.12 -5.36
N MET A 46 27.82 2.49 -4.43
CA MET A 46 28.38 1.15 -4.62
C MET A 46 27.28 0.13 -4.93
N THR A 47 26.15 0.19 -4.22
CA THR A 47 25.01 -0.71 -4.44
C THR A 47 24.37 -0.48 -5.81
N LEU A 48 24.17 0.77 -6.21
CA LEU A 48 23.57 1.07 -7.52
C LEU A 48 24.51 0.71 -8.69
N ASN A 49 25.83 0.80 -8.51
CA ASN A 49 26.81 0.39 -9.52
C ASN A 49 26.75 -1.11 -9.85
N GLU A 50 26.21 -1.95 -8.97
CA GLU A 50 25.97 -3.38 -9.26
C GLU A 50 24.73 -3.60 -10.15
N MET A 51 23.80 -2.64 -10.15
CA MET A 51 22.48 -2.77 -10.78
C MET A 51 22.34 -1.96 -12.08
N PHE A 52 23.08 -0.86 -12.21
CA PHE A 52 22.95 0.09 -13.31
C PHE A 52 24.29 0.38 -13.98
N SER A 53 24.26 0.78 -15.26
CA SER A 53 25.49 1.10 -15.98
C SER A 53 26.07 2.43 -15.49
N PRO A 54 27.41 2.63 -15.55
CA PRO A 54 28.04 3.89 -15.14
C PRO A 54 27.44 5.12 -15.84
N LYS A 55 27.04 5.00 -17.12
CA LYS A 55 26.40 6.09 -17.87
C LYS A 55 25.06 6.53 -17.29
N GLU A 56 24.35 5.64 -16.60
CA GLU A 56 23.08 5.92 -15.94
C GLU A 56 23.27 6.64 -14.59
N ILE A 57 24.41 6.39 -13.93
CA ILE A 57 24.72 6.89 -12.58
C ILE A 57 25.54 8.19 -12.59
N VAL A 58 26.38 8.43 -13.61
CA VAL A 58 27.35 9.56 -13.68
C VAL A 58 26.75 10.97 -13.43
N LYS A 59 25.44 11.15 -13.55
CA LYS A 59 24.75 12.42 -13.28
C LYS A 59 24.18 12.54 -11.85
N PHE A 60 24.42 11.56 -11.00
CA PHE A 60 23.81 11.46 -9.69
C PHE A 60 24.79 11.89 -8.61
N ASP A 61 24.57 13.07 -8.03
CA ASP A 61 25.27 13.49 -6.81
C ASP A 61 24.62 12.76 -5.63
N PHE A 62 25.28 11.70 -5.15
CA PHE A 62 24.76 10.85 -4.08
C PHE A 62 24.69 11.58 -2.74
N GLU A 63 25.67 12.40 -2.41
CA GLU A 63 25.68 13.14 -1.15
C GLU A 63 24.50 14.11 -1.09
N GLN A 64 24.33 14.89 -2.17
CA GLN A 64 23.21 15.82 -2.28
C GLN A 64 21.86 15.08 -2.33
N ALA A 65 21.77 13.95 -3.03
CA ALA A 65 20.56 13.14 -3.08
C ALA A 65 20.18 12.56 -1.71
N VAL A 66 21.16 12.14 -0.90
CA VAL A 66 20.91 11.70 0.49
C VAL A 66 20.37 12.87 1.31
N LYS A 67 21.00 14.06 1.25
CA LYS A 67 20.51 15.27 1.94
C LYS A 67 19.06 15.60 1.56
N GLU A 68 18.71 15.49 0.29
CA GLU A 68 17.34 15.74 -0.20
C GLU A 68 16.34 14.67 0.22
N SER A 69 16.74 13.40 0.25
CA SER A 69 15.90 12.30 0.74
C SER A 69 15.63 12.43 2.24
N LEU A 70 16.65 12.74 3.04
CA LEU A 70 16.51 12.89 4.49
C LEU A 70 15.51 14.00 4.88
N LYS A 71 15.38 15.06 4.08
CA LYS A 71 14.37 16.12 4.27
C LYS A 71 12.92 15.63 4.10
N LYS A 72 12.71 14.52 3.40
CA LYS A 72 11.39 13.92 3.15
C LYS A 72 11.02 12.85 4.18
N ARG A 73 11.94 12.53 5.09
CA ARG A 73 11.80 11.46 6.07
C ARG A 73 11.51 12.05 7.44
N TYR A 74 10.75 11.29 8.22
CA TYR A 74 10.40 11.65 9.58
C TYR A 74 11.27 10.90 10.57
N PHE A 75 11.94 11.64 11.46
CA PHE A 75 12.78 11.09 12.51
C PHE A 75 12.30 11.65 13.85
N TYR A 76 11.46 10.86 14.52
CA TYR A 76 10.95 11.16 15.85
C TYR A 76 11.56 10.21 16.86
N ASP A 77 11.89 10.74 18.03
CA ASP A 77 12.33 9.92 19.16
C ASP A 77 11.11 9.21 19.76
N CYS A 78 11.30 7.95 20.16
CA CYS A 78 10.25 7.19 20.83
C CYS A 78 9.89 7.89 22.16
N PRO A 79 8.60 8.18 22.42
CA PRO A 79 8.20 8.86 23.64
C PRO A 79 8.53 8.04 24.88
N GLN A 80 8.86 8.75 25.96
CA GLN A 80 8.96 8.19 27.31
C GLN A 80 7.86 8.82 28.15
N TYR A 81 6.90 8.02 28.61
CA TYR A 81 5.74 8.54 29.34
C TYR A 81 5.96 8.49 30.84
N SER A 82 5.62 9.59 31.51
CA SER A 82 5.45 9.62 32.95
C SER A 82 4.14 8.94 33.36
N LYS A 83 3.95 8.69 34.66
CA LYS A 83 2.69 8.16 35.18
C LYS A 83 1.50 9.07 34.83
N SER A 84 1.68 10.39 34.90
CA SER A 84 0.62 11.35 34.58
C SER A 84 0.24 11.31 33.10
N ASP A 85 1.21 11.08 32.22
CA ASP A 85 0.94 10.98 30.78
C ASP A 85 0.11 9.72 30.49
N LEU A 86 0.49 8.59 31.09
CA LEU A 86 -0.27 7.34 30.96
C LEU A 86 -1.70 7.50 31.51
N ASP A 87 -1.87 8.19 32.64
CA ASP A 87 -3.20 8.45 33.22
C ASP A 87 -4.08 9.35 32.33
N ASN A 88 -3.46 10.24 31.55
CA ASN A 88 -4.19 11.05 30.57
C ASN A 88 -4.54 10.24 29.32
N ILE A 89 -3.62 9.38 28.85
CA ILE A 89 -3.88 8.45 27.75
C ILE A 89 -5.05 7.53 28.10
N ASP A 90 -5.10 6.97 29.30
CA ASP A 90 -6.21 6.11 29.73
C ASP A 90 -7.57 6.83 29.66
N LYS A 91 -7.63 8.12 30.07
CA LYS A 91 -8.86 8.92 29.94
C LYS A 91 -9.26 9.11 28.49
N THR A 92 -8.31 9.40 27.61
CA THR A 92 -8.58 9.50 26.17
C THR A 92 -9.11 8.18 25.62
N LEU A 93 -8.47 7.06 25.95
CA LEU A 93 -8.92 5.73 25.51
C LEU A 93 -10.30 5.37 26.06
N GLU A 94 -10.63 5.78 27.29
CA GLU A 94 -11.98 5.63 27.86
C GLU A 94 -13.04 6.38 27.03
N ILE A 95 -12.74 7.62 26.61
CA ILE A 95 -13.62 8.39 25.72
C ILE A 95 -13.81 7.66 24.38
N LEU A 96 -12.72 7.16 23.79
CA LEU A 96 -12.78 6.42 22.52
C LEU A 96 -13.58 5.11 22.64
N ASN A 97 -13.39 4.38 23.75
CA ASN A 97 -14.07 3.10 24.02
C ASN A 97 -15.58 3.27 24.25
N ASN A 98 -15.99 4.42 24.79
CA ASN A 98 -17.40 4.74 24.99
C ASN A 98 -18.13 5.18 23.71
N HIS A 99 -17.40 5.40 22.60
CA HIS A 99 -18.03 5.78 21.35
C HIS A 99 -18.75 4.58 20.70
N PRO A 100 -20.01 4.73 20.23
CA PRO A 100 -20.71 3.67 19.52
C PRO A 100 -19.93 3.21 18.29
N THR A 101 -19.60 1.92 18.25
CA THR A 101 -18.98 1.30 17.07
C THR A 101 -20.05 0.75 16.14
N HIS A 102 -19.91 1.02 14.85
CA HIS A 102 -20.74 0.40 13.81
C HIS A 102 -19.98 -0.77 13.21
N ALA A 103 -20.65 -1.89 12.96
CA ALA A 103 -20.05 -3.01 12.23
C ALA A 103 -19.56 -2.53 10.85
N GLN A 104 -18.34 -2.89 10.47
CA GLN A 104 -17.76 -2.46 9.20
C GLN A 104 -18.64 -2.93 8.03
N ARG A 105 -18.89 -2.05 7.05
CA ARG A 105 -19.79 -2.28 5.90
C ARG A 105 -21.28 -2.46 6.23
N SER A 106 -21.71 -2.17 7.45
CA SER A 106 -23.13 -1.99 7.74
C SER A 106 -23.69 -0.74 7.04
N LEU A 107 -25.01 -0.65 6.92
CA LEU A 107 -25.70 0.52 6.37
C LEU A 107 -25.37 1.77 7.19
N GLU A 108 -25.35 1.63 8.51
CA GLU A 108 -24.99 2.67 9.46
C GLU A 108 -23.54 3.13 9.25
N TRP A 109 -22.61 2.21 9.00
CA TRP A 109 -21.21 2.54 8.70
C TRP A 109 -21.08 3.35 7.41
N TYR A 110 -21.78 2.95 6.34
CA TYR A 110 -21.77 3.70 5.08
C TYR A 110 -22.38 5.09 5.25
N SER A 111 -23.54 5.19 5.90
CA SER A 111 -24.23 6.45 6.19
C SER A 111 -23.34 7.39 7.03
N PHE A 112 -22.74 6.87 8.10
CA PHE A 112 -21.86 7.62 8.99
C PHE A 112 -20.66 8.22 8.24
N ARG A 113 -20.05 7.44 7.33
CA ARG A 113 -18.91 7.87 6.52
C ARG A 113 -19.31 8.80 5.38
N GLN A 114 -20.49 8.64 4.79
CA GLN A 114 -20.97 9.53 3.74
C GLN A 114 -21.26 10.93 4.30
N GLY A 115 -21.78 10.98 5.52
CA GLY A 115 -22.08 12.21 6.25
C GLY A 115 -20.87 12.99 6.76
N ARG A 116 -19.64 12.53 6.51
CA ARG A 116 -18.40 13.14 7.04
C ARG A 116 -17.25 13.08 6.04
N VAL A 117 -16.29 14.00 6.17
CA VAL A 117 -14.96 13.88 5.59
C VAL A 117 -14.16 12.93 6.47
N THR A 118 -13.82 11.75 5.93
CA THR A 118 -13.03 10.77 6.67
C THR A 118 -11.53 11.05 6.49
N ALA A 119 -10.68 10.55 7.39
CA ALA A 119 -9.23 10.74 7.29
C ALA A 119 -8.64 10.35 5.92
N SER A 120 -9.12 9.26 5.30
CA SER A 120 -8.69 8.85 3.95
C SER A 120 -9.17 9.78 2.82
N ASP A 121 -10.13 10.67 3.10
CA ASP A 121 -10.68 11.62 2.14
C ASP A 121 -9.91 12.96 2.13
N ILE A 122 -9.15 13.25 3.18
CA ILE A 122 -8.59 14.58 3.45
C ILE A 122 -7.70 15.11 2.32
N ALA A 123 -6.83 14.26 1.78
CA ALA A 123 -5.93 14.63 0.69
C ALA A 123 -6.70 14.98 -0.60
N LYS A 124 -7.83 14.31 -0.85
CA LYS A 124 -8.73 14.62 -1.97
C LYS A 124 -9.53 15.90 -1.69
N ALA A 125 -10.04 16.06 -0.47
CA ALA A 125 -10.82 17.23 -0.06
C ALA A 125 -10.00 18.53 -0.22
N LEU A 126 -8.72 18.48 0.14
CA LEU A 126 -7.77 19.59 0.01
C LEU A 126 -7.16 19.73 -1.41
N GLY A 127 -7.59 18.92 -2.38
CA GLY A 127 -7.12 18.99 -3.77
C GLY A 127 -5.68 18.50 -3.99
N LYS A 128 -5.02 17.91 -2.98
CA LYS A 128 -3.64 17.39 -3.10
C LYS A 128 -3.53 16.16 -3.99
N MET A 129 -4.66 15.51 -4.29
CA MET A 129 -4.79 14.40 -5.25
C MET A 129 -5.31 14.85 -6.63
N GLY A 130 -5.25 16.15 -6.93
CA GLY A 130 -5.75 16.76 -8.16
C GLY A 130 -7.23 17.13 -8.11
N ASP A 131 -7.59 18.14 -8.89
CA ASP A 131 -8.95 18.73 -8.87
C ASP A 131 -10.04 17.73 -9.20
N LYS A 132 -9.82 16.85 -10.18
CA LYS A 132 -10.79 15.82 -10.53
C LYS A 132 -11.13 14.92 -9.33
N SER A 133 -10.13 14.55 -8.53
CA SER A 133 -10.33 13.73 -7.33
C SER A 133 -11.14 14.47 -6.27
N ARG A 134 -10.93 15.78 -6.12
CA ARG A 134 -11.71 16.64 -5.22
C ARG A 134 -13.18 16.70 -5.64
N TRP A 135 -13.46 16.98 -6.91
CA TRP A 135 -14.85 17.05 -7.42
C TRP A 135 -15.55 15.70 -7.40
N LEU A 136 -14.83 14.61 -7.66
CA LEU A 136 -15.38 13.25 -7.52
C LEU A 136 -15.75 12.95 -6.06
N LEU A 137 -14.93 13.40 -5.10
CA LEU A 137 -15.26 13.25 -3.68
C LEU A 137 -16.49 14.08 -3.30
N VAL A 138 -16.62 15.32 -3.80
CA VAL A 138 -17.84 16.13 -3.60
C VAL A 138 -19.07 15.36 -4.08
N TYR A 139 -18.99 14.78 -5.27
CA TYR A 139 -20.06 13.97 -5.85
C TYR A 139 -20.38 12.75 -4.97
N GLN A 140 -19.37 11.96 -4.60
CA GLN A 140 -19.53 10.78 -3.73
C GLN A 140 -20.18 11.11 -2.38
N LYS A 141 -19.89 12.27 -1.80
CA LYS A 141 -20.48 12.70 -0.53
C LYS A 141 -21.89 13.26 -0.69
N ALA A 142 -22.31 13.64 -1.90
CA ALA A 142 -23.58 14.32 -2.17
C ALA A 142 -24.66 13.45 -2.84
N ILE A 143 -24.30 12.29 -3.40
CA ILE A 143 -25.24 11.29 -3.96
C ILE A 143 -26.12 10.63 -2.90
N SER A 144 -27.12 9.86 -3.33
CA SER A 144 -27.94 9.04 -2.42
C SER A 144 -27.10 7.95 -1.74
N LEU A 145 -27.54 7.47 -0.58
CA LEU A 145 -26.83 6.42 0.17
C LEU A 145 -26.71 5.13 -0.65
N ASP A 146 -27.76 4.75 -1.38
CA ASP A 146 -27.76 3.55 -2.24
C ASP A 146 -26.73 3.66 -3.38
N GLU A 147 -26.63 4.83 -4.01
CA GLU A 147 -25.60 5.08 -5.03
C GLU A 147 -24.19 5.08 -4.42
N TYR A 148 -24.03 5.64 -3.22
CA TYR A 148 -22.76 5.65 -2.51
C TYR A 148 -22.28 4.24 -2.17
N ILE A 149 -23.17 3.36 -1.69
CA ILE A 149 -22.84 1.96 -1.41
C ILE A 149 -22.43 1.25 -2.70
N LYS A 150 -23.21 1.41 -3.78
CA LYS A 150 -22.89 0.82 -5.09
C LYS A 150 -21.54 1.29 -5.64
N ASP A 151 -21.22 2.58 -5.55
CA ASP A 151 -19.93 3.13 -5.97
C ASP A 151 -18.77 2.52 -5.16
N ARG A 152 -18.94 2.39 -3.84
CA ARG A 152 -17.94 1.81 -2.93
C ARG A 152 -17.78 0.30 -3.07
N GLU A 153 -18.74 -0.40 -3.67
CA GLU A 153 -18.64 -1.84 -3.92
C GLU A 153 -18.24 -2.14 -5.37
N GLY A 154 -18.48 -1.20 -6.29
CA GLY A 154 -18.29 -1.32 -7.73
C GLY A 154 -16.87 -1.15 -8.28
N PHE A 155 -15.81 -1.23 -7.45
CA PHE A 155 -14.42 -0.97 -7.86
C PHE A 155 -13.96 -1.76 -9.12
N SER A 156 -13.00 -1.21 -9.87
CA SER A 156 -12.37 -1.87 -11.04
C SER A 156 -11.55 -3.11 -10.64
N LEU A 157 -11.33 -4.06 -11.56
CA LEU A 157 -10.63 -5.33 -11.28
C LEU A 157 -9.25 -5.14 -10.62
N ASP A 158 -8.43 -4.20 -11.09
CA ASP A 158 -7.10 -3.94 -10.53
C ASP A 158 -7.18 -3.28 -9.13
N SER A 159 -8.15 -2.38 -8.93
CA SER A 159 -8.42 -1.81 -7.61
C SER A 159 -8.93 -2.89 -6.65
N LYS A 160 -9.71 -3.87 -7.13
CA LYS A 160 -10.13 -5.02 -6.34
C LYS A 160 -8.94 -5.86 -5.89
N ALA A 161 -7.92 -6.08 -6.72
CA ALA A 161 -6.74 -6.86 -6.36
C ALA A 161 -5.93 -6.18 -5.23
N ALA A 162 -5.65 -4.89 -5.36
CA ALA A 162 -4.92 -4.14 -4.33
C ALA A 162 -5.71 -4.03 -3.01
N ILE A 163 -7.02 -3.79 -3.08
CA ILE A 163 -7.90 -3.74 -1.90
C ILE A 163 -8.01 -5.12 -1.25
N LYS A 164 -8.14 -6.20 -2.03
CA LYS A 164 -8.17 -7.59 -1.52
C LYS A 164 -6.86 -7.92 -0.83
N HIS A 165 -5.73 -7.54 -1.42
CA HIS A 165 -4.41 -7.74 -0.85
C HIS A 165 -4.24 -7.00 0.49
N GLY A 166 -4.57 -5.71 0.54
CA GLY A 166 -4.53 -4.92 1.76
C GLY A 166 -5.37 -5.54 2.88
N LYS A 167 -6.64 -5.83 2.60
CA LYS A 167 -7.57 -6.46 3.55
C LYS A 167 -7.09 -7.84 4.04
N CYS A 168 -6.52 -8.65 3.15
CA CYS A 168 -6.02 -9.96 3.50
C CYS A 168 -4.87 -9.86 4.52
N TYR A 169 -3.93 -8.94 4.32
CA TYR A 169 -2.69 -8.91 5.08
C TYR A 169 -2.66 -7.89 6.22
N GLU A 170 -3.70 -7.08 6.39
CA GLU A 170 -3.84 -6.17 7.53
C GLU A 170 -3.80 -6.92 8.87
N SER A 171 -4.59 -8.00 9.04
CA SER A 171 -4.57 -8.83 10.26
C SER A 171 -3.20 -9.47 10.51
N VAL A 172 -2.50 -9.87 9.44
CA VAL A 172 -1.14 -10.43 9.54
C VAL A 172 -0.16 -9.36 10.02
N ALA A 173 -0.25 -8.14 9.49
CA ALA A 173 0.58 -7.01 9.89
C ALA A 173 0.34 -6.60 11.35
N VAL A 174 -0.92 -6.59 11.81
CA VAL A 174 -1.25 -6.37 13.24
C VAL A 174 -0.57 -7.42 14.12
N GLU A 175 -0.71 -8.71 13.80
CA GLU A 175 -0.11 -9.78 14.60
C GLU A 175 1.43 -9.71 14.63
N LEU A 176 2.06 -9.37 13.49
CA LEU A 176 3.50 -9.12 13.40
C LEU A 176 3.92 -7.96 14.32
N TYR A 177 3.18 -6.86 14.29
CA TYR A 177 3.44 -5.68 15.10
C TYR A 177 3.27 -5.95 16.60
N GLU A 178 2.20 -6.65 17.00
CA GLU A 178 1.99 -7.07 18.40
C GLU A 178 3.16 -7.89 18.94
N LYS A 179 3.62 -8.89 18.17
CA LYS A 179 4.70 -9.78 18.61
C LYS A 179 6.04 -9.09 18.68
N LYS A 180 6.38 -8.29 17.66
CA LYS A 180 7.66 -7.59 17.59
C LYS A 180 7.81 -6.58 18.72
N ASN A 181 6.74 -5.87 19.05
CA ASN A 181 6.75 -4.81 20.06
C ASN A 181 6.26 -5.26 21.45
N LYS A 182 5.80 -6.52 21.59
CA LYS A 182 5.20 -7.06 22.83
C LYS A 182 4.04 -6.21 23.33
N VAL A 183 3.16 -5.82 22.40
CA VAL A 183 2.00 -4.98 22.64
C VAL A 183 0.71 -5.69 22.26
N LYS A 184 -0.41 -5.12 22.68
CA LYS A 184 -1.76 -5.45 22.25
C LYS A 184 -2.41 -4.27 21.55
N VAL A 185 -2.97 -4.53 20.38
CA VAL A 185 -3.64 -3.55 19.54
C VAL A 185 -5.13 -3.79 19.63
N GLN A 186 -5.86 -2.73 19.97
CA GLN A 186 -7.32 -2.72 19.95
C GLN A 186 -7.79 -2.05 18.66
N GLU A 187 -8.72 -2.69 17.95
CA GLU A 187 -9.35 -2.14 16.76
C GLU A 187 -10.48 -1.17 17.14
N TYR A 188 -10.64 -0.11 16.35
CA TYR A 188 -11.72 0.86 16.50
C TYR A 188 -12.51 0.99 15.19
N GLY A 189 -13.79 1.34 15.33
CA GLY A 189 -14.61 1.69 14.18
C GLY A 189 -14.29 3.09 13.63
N CYS A 190 -15.23 3.66 12.87
CA CYS A 190 -15.13 5.05 12.47
C CYS A 190 -15.53 5.96 13.64
N LEU A 191 -14.58 6.72 14.17
CA LEU A 191 -14.73 7.67 15.27
C LEU A 191 -15.00 9.08 14.71
N PRO A 192 -15.99 9.83 15.21
CA PRO A 192 -16.18 11.23 14.86
C PRO A 192 -15.21 12.12 15.63
N HIS A 193 -14.94 13.30 15.08
CA HIS A 193 -14.28 14.35 15.84
C HIS A 193 -15.19 14.87 16.96
N LEU A 194 -14.63 15.10 18.15
CA LEU A 194 -15.38 15.57 19.32
C LEU A 194 -16.10 16.92 19.14
N PHE A 195 -15.58 17.82 18.29
CA PHE A 195 -16.07 19.20 18.17
C PHE A 195 -16.46 19.59 16.75
N ILE A 196 -16.11 18.79 15.75
CA ILE A 196 -16.34 19.10 14.33
C ILE A 196 -17.14 17.96 13.69
N ASP A 197 -18.46 18.14 13.63
CA ASP A 197 -19.41 17.08 13.26
C ASP A 197 -19.13 16.42 11.91
N HIS A 198 -18.54 17.16 10.97
CA HIS A 198 -18.27 16.70 9.62
C HIS A 198 -16.91 16.02 9.46
N LEU A 199 -16.16 15.78 10.54
CA LEU A 199 -14.89 15.08 10.53
C LEU A 199 -15.01 13.72 11.21
N ALA A 200 -14.33 12.72 10.65
CA ALA A 200 -14.19 11.41 11.25
C ALA A 200 -12.87 10.74 10.85
N ALA A 201 -12.43 9.79 11.68
CA ALA A 201 -11.26 8.96 11.44
C ALA A 201 -11.60 7.50 11.70
N SER A 202 -10.82 6.61 11.12
CA SER A 202 -10.88 5.16 11.39
C SER A 202 -9.43 4.73 11.47
N PRO A 203 -8.83 4.71 12.66
CA PRO A 203 -7.50 4.15 12.83
C PRO A 203 -7.55 2.63 12.64
N ASP A 204 -6.47 2.02 12.16
CA ASP A 204 -6.40 0.56 12.02
C ASP A 204 -6.25 -0.11 13.40
N GLY A 205 -5.71 0.61 14.38
CA GLY A 205 -5.81 0.23 15.79
C GLY A 205 -5.12 1.22 16.73
N VAL A 206 -5.27 1.00 18.05
CA VAL A 206 -4.55 1.73 19.08
C VAL A 206 -3.98 0.74 20.10
N VAL A 207 -2.74 0.96 20.53
CA VAL A 207 -2.06 0.09 21.47
C VAL A 207 -2.57 0.28 22.90
N TYR A 208 -2.97 -0.82 23.52
CA TYR A 208 -3.37 -0.92 24.91
C TYR A 208 -2.38 -1.82 25.68
N SER A 209 -1.27 -1.25 26.14
CA SER A 209 -0.17 -2.03 26.76
C SER A 209 0.55 -1.27 27.88
N ARG A 210 -0.22 -0.62 28.75
CA ARG A 210 0.29 0.20 29.86
C ARG A 210 1.32 -0.54 30.72
N ASP A 211 1.04 -1.79 31.09
CA ASP A 211 1.87 -2.55 32.04
C ASP A 211 3.04 -3.31 31.38
N THR A 212 2.88 -3.71 30.11
CA THR A 212 3.88 -4.52 29.40
C THR A 212 4.85 -3.68 28.58
N ASN A 213 4.37 -2.58 27.99
CA ASN A 213 5.18 -1.68 27.18
C ASN A 213 4.59 -0.24 27.19
N PRO A 214 4.78 0.50 28.30
CA PRO A 214 4.13 1.79 28.53
C PRO A 214 4.42 2.81 27.42
N ASN A 215 5.62 2.82 26.83
CA ASN A 215 6.02 3.76 25.78
C ASN A 215 5.22 3.61 24.46
N TYR A 216 4.49 2.51 24.32
CA TYR A 216 3.58 2.29 23.19
C TYR A 216 2.12 2.48 23.58
N HIS A 217 1.79 2.62 24.86
CA HIS A 217 0.41 2.81 25.27
C HIS A 217 -0.18 4.10 24.67
N GLY A 218 -1.40 4.00 24.11
CA GLY A 218 -2.03 5.10 23.36
C GLY A 218 -1.42 5.36 21.99
N ARG A 219 -0.47 4.54 21.52
CA ARG A 219 0.08 4.67 20.18
C ARG A 219 -0.89 4.14 19.15
N MET A 220 -1.31 5.02 18.25
CA MET A 220 -2.16 4.66 17.12
C MET A 220 -1.37 3.87 16.08
N LEU A 221 -2.04 3.04 15.29
CA LEU A 221 -1.45 2.22 14.24
C LEU A 221 -2.19 2.51 12.93
N GLU A 222 -1.41 2.80 11.88
CA GLU A 222 -1.89 2.92 10.50
C GLU A 222 -1.07 1.97 9.63
N ILE A 223 -1.74 1.03 8.99
CA ILE A 223 -1.14 -0.11 8.28
C ILE A 223 -1.34 0.05 6.79
N LYS A 224 -0.28 -0.21 6.01
CA LYS A 224 -0.36 -0.34 4.55
C LYS A 224 0.40 -1.58 4.10
N CYS A 225 -0.32 -2.52 3.50
CA CYS A 225 0.27 -3.66 2.79
C CYS A 225 0.22 -3.38 1.28
N PRO A 226 1.23 -2.73 0.67
CA PRO A 226 1.19 -2.36 -0.73
C PRO A 226 1.25 -3.58 -1.66
N TYR A 227 0.32 -3.66 -2.62
CA TYR A 227 0.30 -4.76 -3.59
C TYR A 227 1.50 -4.75 -4.55
N SER A 228 1.91 -3.57 -5.02
CA SER A 228 2.95 -3.43 -6.06
C SER A 228 3.98 -2.33 -5.80
N ARG A 229 3.63 -1.29 -5.03
CA ARG A 229 4.57 -0.22 -4.70
C ARG A 229 5.64 -0.74 -3.75
N THR A 230 6.90 -0.39 -4.00
CA THR A 230 7.98 -0.70 -3.09
C THR A 230 8.03 0.25 -1.88
N ILE A 231 8.38 -0.32 -0.73
CA ILE A 231 8.58 0.40 0.52
C ILE A 231 9.97 1.03 0.51
N ASN A 232 10.03 2.34 0.71
CA ASN A 232 11.27 3.11 0.64
C ASN A 232 11.53 3.99 1.87
N GLY A 233 10.70 3.85 2.91
CA GLY A 233 10.80 4.62 4.15
C GLY A 233 10.36 6.08 4.04
N ILE A 234 9.71 6.47 2.95
CA ILE A 234 9.09 7.79 2.79
C ILE A 234 7.58 7.63 2.83
N ILE A 235 6.93 8.27 3.79
CA ILE A 235 5.47 8.30 3.88
C ILE A 235 4.94 9.15 2.72
N LYS A 236 3.99 8.60 1.95
CA LYS A 236 3.29 9.42 0.95
C LYS A 236 2.52 10.52 1.63
N MET A 237 2.50 11.71 1.02
CA MET A 237 1.76 12.85 1.58
C MET A 237 0.29 12.50 1.85
N GLU A 238 -0.39 11.77 0.97
CA GLU A 238 -1.79 11.34 1.19
C GLU A 238 -1.99 10.55 2.50
N TYR A 239 -1.03 9.68 2.86
CA TYR A 239 -1.08 8.91 4.11
C TYR A 239 -0.66 9.76 5.30
N TYR A 240 0.32 10.66 5.14
CA TYR A 240 0.69 11.61 6.18
C TYR A 240 -0.50 12.48 6.59
N MET A 241 -1.23 13.04 5.62
CA MET A 241 -2.42 13.85 5.90
C MET A 241 -3.52 13.02 6.57
N GLN A 242 -3.68 11.76 6.17
CA GLN A 242 -4.62 10.83 6.81
C GLN A 242 -4.24 10.59 8.28
N ILE A 243 -2.97 10.32 8.57
CA ILE A 243 -2.46 10.08 9.93
C ILE A 243 -2.66 11.32 10.81
N GLN A 244 -2.33 12.51 10.31
CA GLN A 244 -2.51 13.75 11.07
C GLN A 244 -3.98 13.97 11.45
N LEU A 245 -4.93 13.74 10.52
CA LEU A 245 -6.35 13.83 10.84
C LEU A 245 -6.82 12.71 11.79
N GLN A 246 -6.27 11.50 11.69
CA GLN A 246 -6.58 10.43 12.65
C GLN A 246 -6.11 10.80 14.06
N LEU A 247 -4.89 11.33 14.21
CA LEU A 247 -4.34 11.79 15.49
C LEU A 247 -5.17 12.92 16.09
N GLU A 248 -5.62 13.86 15.25
CA GLU A 248 -6.51 14.95 15.66
C GLU A 248 -7.86 14.43 16.17
N VAL A 249 -8.54 13.59 15.38
CA VAL A 249 -9.87 13.07 15.73
C VAL A 249 -9.84 12.19 16.97
N CYS A 250 -8.80 11.37 17.12
CA CYS A 250 -8.69 10.45 18.26
C CYS A 250 -8.09 11.11 19.51
N ASP A 251 -7.64 12.36 19.41
CA ASP A 251 -6.91 13.08 20.45
C ASP A 251 -5.68 12.33 20.99
N LEU A 252 -4.91 11.71 20.08
CA LEU A 252 -3.70 10.95 20.39
C LEU A 252 -2.44 11.66 19.85
N GLU A 253 -1.31 11.46 20.52
CA GLU A 253 -0.06 12.19 20.21
C GLU A 253 0.79 11.50 19.12
N TYR A 254 0.75 10.17 19.04
CA TYR A 254 1.67 9.38 18.21
C TYR A 254 0.98 8.26 17.44
N CYS A 255 1.43 8.07 16.20
CA CYS A 255 1.03 6.97 15.32
C CYS A 255 2.27 6.22 14.81
N ASP A 256 2.28 4.90 14.88
CA ASP A 256 3.20 4.09 14.09
C ASP A 256 2.57 3.81 12.71
N PHE A 257 3.22 4.33 11.66
CA PHE A 257 2.89 4.01 10.28
C PHE A 257 3.64 2.76 9.87
N LEU A 258 2.92 1.64 9.77
CA LEU A 258 3.45 0.32 9.45
C LEU A 258 3.22 -0.02 7.97
N GLU A 259 4.30 -0.28 7.26
CA GLU A 259 4.27 -0.88 5.93
C GLU A 259 4.85 -2.29 5.94
N CYS A 260 4.09 -3.25 5.42
CA CYS A 260 4.50 -4.64 5.28
C CYS A 260 4.43 -5.06 3.81
N ASP A 261 5.56 -5.44 3.22
CA ASP A 261 5.54 -6.13 1.93
C ASP A 261 5.37 -7.63 2.19
N ILE A 262 4.16 -8.15 1.96
CA ILE A 262 3.83 -9.56 2.15
C ILE A 262 3.52 -10.18 0.80
N ARG A 263 4.22 -11.26 0.48
CA ARG A 263 4.13 -11.96 -0.81
C ARG A 263 3.70 -13.41 -0.61
N LEU A 264 3.37 -14.08 -1.71
CA LEU A 264 2.99 -15.48 -1.71
C LEU A 264 4.10 -16.32 -2.35
N TYR A 265 4.32 -17.52 -1.81
CA TYR A 265 5.04 -18.57 -2.51
C TYR A 265 4.13 -19.20 -3.57
N ASP A 266 4.73 -19.68 -4.66
CA ASP A 266 3.97 -20.33 -5.74
C ASP A 266 3.46 -21.71 -5.30
N ASN A 267 4.19 -22.38 -4.41
CA ASN A 267 3.88 -23.73 -3.94
C ASN A 267 4.47 -24.01 -2.54
N ILE A 268 4.01 -25.11 -1.94
CA ILE A 268 4.46 -25.56 -0.61
C ILE A 268 5.95 -25.91 -0.58
N ASN A 269 6.53 -26.39 -1.69
CA ASN A 269 7.93 -26.79 -1.71
C ASN A 269 8.84 -25.56 -1.55
N GLU A 270 8.54 -24.46 -2.25
CA GLU A 270 9.23 -23.18 -2.06
C GLU A 270 9.06 -22.65 -0.63
N PHE A 271 7.84 -22.68 -0.10
CA PHE A 271 7.56 -22.29 1.28
C PHE A 271 8.43 -23.06 2.28
N LEU A 272 8.54 -24.39 2.14
CA LEU A 272 9.33 -25.22 3.04
C LEU A 272 10.85 -25.03 2.81
N ASN A 273 11.28 -24.86 1.57
CA ASN A 273 12.69 -24.71 1.21
C ASN A 273 13.27 -23.36 1.62
N ASP A 274 12.47 -22.30 1.71
CA ASP A 274 12.87 -21.02 2.30
C ASP A 274 12.90 -21.10 3.84
N SER A 275 13.64 -22.06 4.38
CA SER A 275 13.89 -22.22 5.83
C SER A 275 15.39 -22.12 6.08
N ASN A 276 15.79 -21.86 7.33
CA ASN A 276 17.21 -21.82 7.68
C ASN A 276 17.88 -23.17 7.36
N PRO A 277 18.93 -23.22 6.52
CA PRO A 277 19.56 -24.47 6.11
C PRO A 277 20.23 -25.22 7.27
N ASN A 278 20.50 -24.54 8.40
CA ASN A 278 21.10 -25.15 9.59
C ASN A 278 20.06 -25.80 10.52
N GLU A 279 18.76 -25.60 10.28
CA GLU A 279 17.70 -26.22 11.08
C GLU A 279 17.44 -27.66 10.61
N LYS A 280 17.30 -28.58 11.57
CA LYS A 280 17.05 -30.01 11.29
C LYS A 280 15.69 -30.25 10.63
N GLU A 281 14.70 -29.44 10.97
CA GLU A 281 13.35 -29.50 10.38
C GLU A 281 13.06 -28.18 9.67
N LYS A 282 12.38 -28.25 8.52
CA LYS A 282 11.99 -27.06 7.75
C LYS A 282 10.96 -26.27 8.54
N SER A 283 11.20 -24.98 8.74
CA SER A 283 10.33 -24.09 9.51
C SER A 283 9.07 -23.71 8.74
N TYR A 284 7.94 -23.66 9.43
CA TYR A 284 6.69 -23.09 8.93
C TYR A 284 6.52 -21.60 9.25
N SER A 285 7.37 -21.05 10.12
CA SER A 285 7.17 -19.72 10.71
C SER A 285 8.29 -18.72 10.39
N LYS A 286 9.46 -19.21 9.98
CA LYS A 286 10.64 -18.38 9.70
C LYS A 286 11.29 -18.72 8.35
N ARG A 287 11.69 -17.67 7.65
CA ARG A 287 12.45 -17.71 6.40
C ARG A 287 13.94 -17.96 6.66
N ALA A 288 14.70 -18.26 5.61
CA ALA A 288 16.16 -18.39 5.72
C ALA A 288 16.85 -17.09 6.15
N ASN A 289 16.27 -15.93 5.84
CA ASN A 289 16.77 -14.60 6.22
C ASN A 289 16.30 -14.13 7.62
N GLY A 290 15.50 -14.93 8.34
CA GLY A 290 15.00 -14.62 9.69
C GLY A 290 13.66 -13.88 9.74
N PHE A 291 13.12 -13.41 8.60
CA PHE A 291 11.77 -12.84 8.54
C PHE A 291 10.70 -13.92 8.67
N GLU A 292 9.50 -13.49 9.04
CA GLU A 292 8.34 -14.34 9.23
C GLU A 292 7.77 -14.84 7.90
N LYS A 293 7.25 -16.05 7.93
CA LYS A 293 6.37 -16.62 6.91
C LYS A 293 5.24 -17.38 7.58
N GLY A 294 4.19 -17.69 6.85
CA GLY A 294 3.06 -18.39 7.43
C GLY A 294 2.05 -18.90 6.42
N ILE A 295 0.92 -19.35 6.95
CA ILE A 295 -0.15 -19.98 6.19
C ILE A 295 -1.45 -19.28 6.49
N LEU A 296 -2.25 -19.06 5.45
CA LEU A 296 -3.65 -18.67 5.59
C LEU A 296 -4.53 -19.58 4.72
N TYR A 297 -5.79 -19.66 5.06
CA TYR A 297 -6.80 -20.36 4.28
C TYR A 297 -7.76 -19.34 3.67
N GLU A 298 -7.72 -19.22 2.35
CA GLU A 298 -8.63 -18.37 1.57
C GLU A 298 -9.84 -19.19 1.15
N TYR A 299 -11.04 -18.69 1.42
CA TYR A 299 -12.28 -19.37 1.02
C TYR A 299 -13.37 -18.40 0.56
N LYS A 300 -14.29 -18.94 -0.24
CA LYS A 300 -15.47 -18.25 -0.76
C LYS A 300 -16.66 -19.20 -0.72
N THR A 301 -17.82 -18.71 -0.31
CA THR A 301 -19.07 -19.49 -0.30
C THR A 301 -19.89 -19.23 -1.57
N PHE A 302 -20.86 -20.08 -1.91
CA PHE A 302 -21.76 -19.79 -3.03
C PHE A 302 -22.73 -18.65 -2.69
N ALA A 303 -23.13 -18.54 -1.42
CA ALA A 303 -24.00 -17.47 -0.94
C ALA A 303 -23.34 -16.07 -0.94
N ASP A 304 -22.02 -15.97 -0.74
CA ASP A 304 -21.29 -14.70 -0.69
C ASP A 304 -20.25 -14.59 -1.81
N THR A 305 -20.33 -13.49 -2.56
CA THR A 305 -19.34 -13.18 -3.60
C THR A 305 -18.01 -12.70 -3.02
N SER A 306 -17.96 -12.38 -1.73
CA SER A 306 -16.78 -11.88 -1.02
C SER A 306 -15.84 -13.00 -0.57
N VAL A 307 -14.53 -12.70 -0.57
CA VAL A 307 -13.49 -13.65 -0.16
C VAL A 307 -13.22 -13.49 1.33
N SER A 308 -13.21 -14.60 2.05
CA SER A 308 -12.95 -14.69 3.48
C SER A 308 -11.64 -15.43 3.79
N TYR A 309 -11.10 -15.21 4.98
CA TYR A 309 -9.78 -15.69 5.38
C TYR A 309 -9.79 -16.30 6.78
N LYS A 310 -9.09 -17.43 6.95
CA LYS A 310 -8.66 -17.92 8.26
C LYS A 310 -7.13 -17.83 8.36
N TYR A 311 -6.64 -17.21 9.42
CA TYR A 311 -5.20 -16.98 9.63
C TYR A 311 -4.63 -18.02 10.59
N CYS A 312 -3.50 -18.63 10.21
CA CYS A 312 -2.71 -19.45 11.13
C CYS A 312 -1.93 -18.50 12.05
N PRO A 313 -2.02 -18.65 13.39
CA PRO A 313 -1.23 -17.81 14.30
C PRO A 313 0.27 -17.89 14.00
N ILE A 314 0.93 -16.74 14.01
CA ILE A 314 2.36 -16.61 13.67
C ILE A 314 3.22 -17.26 14.76
N GLY A 315 4.38 -17.81 14.41
CA GLY A 315 5.34 -18.31 15.42
C GLY A 315 4.90 -19.58 16.17
N LEU A 316 3.88 -20.29 15.69
CA LEU A 316 3.56 -21.64 16.15
C LEU A 316 4.67 -22.64 15.81
N SER A 317 4.73 -23.75 16.57
CA SER A 317 5.59 -24.88 16.24
C SER A 317 5.10 -25.58 14.97
N ASN A 318 5.99 -26.31 14.29
CA ASN A 318 5.64 -27.06 13.09
C ASN A 318 4.47 -28.04 13.33
N GLU A 319 4.42 -28.69 14.50
CA GLU A 319 3.34 -29.61 14.86
C GLU A 319 2.01 -28.90 15.12
N ASP A 320 2.05 -27.73 15.75
CA ASP A 320 0.85 -26.92 15.97
C ASP A 320 0.30 -26.39 14.64
N VAL A 321 1.16 -25.99 13.70
CA VAL A 321 0.75 -25.59 12.36
C VAL A 321 0.11 -26.77 11.61
N LYS A 322 0.71 -27.96 11.65
CA LYS A 322 0.11 -29.18 11.05
C LYS A 322 -1.26 -29.47 11.66
N THR A 323 -1.40 -29.29 12.98
CA THR A 323 -2.67 -29.46 13.70
C THR A 323 -3.71 -28.41 13.28
N TRP A 324 -3.32 -27.15 13.15
CA TRP A 324 -4.18 -26.07 12.66
C TRP A 324 -4.66 -26.32 11.23
N ILE A 325 -3.79 -26.82 10.34
CA ILE A 325 -4.17 -27.19 8.97
C ILE A 325 -5.23 -28.30 9.00
N LYS A 326 -5.00 -29.37 9.77
CA LYS A 326 -5.95 -30.49 9.91
C LYS A 326 -7.30 -30.03 10.44
N LYS A 327 -7.30 -29.21 11.51
CA LYS A 327 -8.51 -28.63 12.09
C LYS A 327 -9.24 -27.75 11.07
N THR A 328 -8.53 -26.86 10.39
CA THR A 328 -9.12 -25.96 9.38
C THR A 328 -9.77 -26.75 8.24
N LYS A 329 -9.14 -27.83 7.76
CA LYS A 329 -9.74 -28.73 6.76
C LYS A 329 -11.02 -29.37 7.28
N SER A 330 -11.02 -29.87 8.52
CA SER A 330 -12.20 -30.47 9.15
C SER A 330 -13.35 -29.48 9.32
N ASP A 331 -13.05 -28.27 9.81
CA ASP A 331 -14.04 -27.21 9.98
C ASP A 331 -14.67 -26.84 8.63
N MET A 332 -13.85 -26.74 7.58
CA MET A 332 -14.32 -26.37 6.24
C MET A 332 -15.11 -27.48 5.55
N ALA A 333 -14.77 -28.74 5.80
CA ALA A 333 -15.56 -29.87 5.30
C ALA A 333 -16.99 -29.90 5.87
N SER A 334 -17.22 -29.29 7.05
CA SER A 334 -18.56 -29.17 7.65
C SER A 334 -19.40 -28.04 7.04
N VAL A 335 -18.79 -27.12 6.29
CA VAL A 335 -19.48 -26.03 5.61
C VAL A 335 -19.94 -26.54 4.24
N MET A 336 -21.25 -26.73 4.07
CA MET A 336 -21.83 -27.35 2.87
C MET A 336 -21.75 -26.49 1.59
N ASP A 337 -21.35 -25.22 1.69
CA ASP A 337 -21.53 -24.20 0.64
C ASP A 337 -20.22 -23.51 0.20
N ILE A 338 -19.09 -24.23 0.21
CA ILE A 338 -17.80 -23.67 -0.23
C ILE A 338 -17.63 -23.82 -1.75
N ASP A 339 -17.46 -22.69 -2.44
CA ASP A 339 -17.13 -22.58 -3.87
C ASP A 339 -15.63 -22.78 -4.09
N ILE A 340 -14.81 -22.07 -3.32
CA ILE A 340 -13.34 -22.10 -3.40
C ILE A 340 -12.77 -22.20 -1.99
N GLY A 341 -11.79 -23.07 -1.78
CA GLY A 341 -11.08 -23.22 -0.52
C GLY A 341 -9.62 -23.63 -0.72
N VAL A 342 -8.68 -22.72 -0.49
CA VAL A 342 -7.26 -22.91 -0.84
C VAL A 342 -6.34 -22.41 0.27
N PHE A 343 -5.34 -23.23 0.63
CA PHE A 343 -4.24 -22.77 1.48
C PHE A 343 -3.27 -21.91 0.67
N ARG A 344 -2.93 -20.74 1.23
CA ARG A 344 -1.94 -19.83 0.69
C ARG A 344 -0.77 -19.72 1.67
N TYR A 345 0.43 -19.69 1.12
CA TYR A 345 1.68 -19.64 1.87
C TYR A 345 2.30 -18.27 1.65
N TRP A 346 2.35 -17.46 2.70
CA TRP A 346 2.82 -16.08 2.62
C TRP A 346 4.19 -15.93 3.27
N TYR A 347 4.94 -14.90 2.84
CA TYR A 347 6.20 -14.49 3.45
C TYR A 347 6.30 -12.98 3.57
N LEU A 348 6.95 -12.52 4.63
CA LEU A 348 7.29 -11.12 4.83
C LEU A 348 8.60 -10.82 4.10
N GLU A 349 8.53 -9.90 3.15
CA GLU A 349 9.67 -9.42 2.37
C GLU A 349 10.28 -8.17 3.00
N GLU A 350 9.45 -7.23 3.45
CA GLU A 350 9.91 -5.98 4.08
C GLU A 350 8.98 -5.58 5.22
N TYR A 351 9.57 -5.12 6.33
CA TYR A 351 8.87 -4.58 7.49
C TYR A 351 9.40 -3.18 7.81
N ASN A 352 8.55 -2.17 7.66
CA ASN A 352 8.92 -0.77 7.86
C ASN A 352 7.94 -0.09 8.82
N VAL A 353 8.47 0.49 9.89
CA VAL A 353 7.66 1.30 10.83
C VAL A 353 8.27 2.67 10.92
N ILE A 354 7.43 3.70 10.75
CA ILE A 354 7.81 5.10 10.91
C ILE A 354 6.89 5.69 11.97
N LEU A 355 7.47 6.17 13.08
CA LEU A 355 6.73 6.93 14.08
C LEU A 355 6.34 8.29 13.46
N VAL A 356 5.11 8.73 13.70
CA VAL A 356 4.58 10.03 13.29
C VAL A 356 4.01 10.71 14.52
N LYS A 357 4.42 11.96 14.74
CA LYS A 357 3.91 12.81 15.82
C LYS A 357 2.76 13.69 15.31
N ARG A 358 1.74 13.93 16.14
CA ARG A 358 0.66 14.89 15.88
C ARG A 358 1.23 16.31 15.74
N GLU A 359 0.73 17.04 14.76
CA GLU A 359 1.05 18.44 14.50
C GLU A 359 -0.25 19.27 14.57
N PRO A 360 -0.61 19.80 15.76
CA PRO A 360 -1.84 20.59 15.92
C PRO A 360 -1.87 21.83 15.02
N GLU A 361 -0.73 22.49 14.81
CA GLU A 361 -0.62 23.66 13.94
C GLU A 361 -0.97 23.31 12.49
N TYR A 362 -0.57 22.13 12.03
CA TYR A 362 -0.91 21.65 10.69
C TYR A 362 -2.43 21.46 10.54
N PHE A 363 -3.12 20.96 11.57
CA PHE A 363 -4.57 20.85 11.54
C PHE A 363 -5.25 22.23 11.51
N GLU A 364 -4.75 23.18 12.30
CA GLU A 364 -5.24 24.56 12.33
C GLU A 364 -5.13 25.27 10.98
N GLU A 365 -4.07 24.97 10.20
CA GLU A 365 -3.90 25.48 8.83
C GLU A 365 -4.96 24.93 7.87
N ILE A 366 -5.25 23.63 7.94
CA ILE A 366 -6.13 22.97 6.95
C ILE A 366 -7.62 23.02 7.31
N LYS A 367 -8.00 23.20 8.59
CA LYS A 367 -9.39 23.04 9.04
C LYS A 367 -10.38 23.95 8.30
N SER A 368 -9.99 25.18 7.97
CA SER A 368 -10.83 26.12 7.24
C SER A 368 -11.06 25.67 5.79
N GLU A 369 -10.05 25.12 5.14
CA GLU A 369 -10.19 24.56 3.78
C GLU A 369 -11.11 23.33 3.75
N VAL A 370 -11.04 22.49 4.80
CA VAL A 370 -11.93 21.34 4.94
C VAL A 370 -13.38 21.78 5.16
N ALA A 371 -13.60 22.82 5.97
CA ALA A 371 -14.93 23.41 6.15
C ALA A 371 -15.50 23.95 4.83
N ILE A 372 -14.69 24.67 4.04
CA ILE A 372 -15.09 25.15 2.70
C ILE A 372 -15.43 23.96 1.78
N PHE A 373 -14.65 22.88 1.81
CA PHE A 373 -14.97 21.66 1.08
C PHE A 373 -16.31 21.06 1.53
N TRP A 374 -16.57 21.03 2.83
CA TRP A 374 -17.81 20.50 3.36
C TRP A 374 -19.03 21.34 2.98
N ASP A 375 -18.91 22.67 3.03
CA ASP A 375 -19.95 23.59 2.58
C ASP A 375 -20.28 23.39 1.09
N LEU A 376 -19.27 23.09 0.27
CA LEU A 376 -19.46 22.72 -1.12
C LEU A 376 -20.28 21.43 -1.28
N VAL A 377 -20.02 20.40 -0.47
CA VAL A 377 -20.84 19.18 -0.43
C VAL A 377 -22.28 19.50 -0.07
N GLN A 378 -22.50 20.32 0.96
CA GLN A 378 -23.85 20.72 1.40
C GLN A 378 -24.57 21.53 0.32
N HIS A 379 -23.87 22.41 -0.39
CA HIS A 379 -24.40 23.17 -1.51
C HIS A 379 -24.97 22.25 -2.60
N TYR A 380 -24.21 21.24 -3.05
CA TYR A 380 -24.66 20.32 -4.09
C TYR A 380 -25.74 19.35 -3.61
N LYS A 381 -25.74 18.98 -2.33
CA LYS A 381 -26.87 18.24 -1.73
C LYS A 381 -28.18 19.01 -1.82
N LYS A 382 -28.14 20.33 -1.63
CA LYS A 382 -29.34 21.20 -1.64
C LYS A 382 -29.79 21.62 -3.04
N ASN A 383 -28.84 21.94 -3.93
CA ASN A 383 -29.14 22.56 -5.23
C ASN A 383 -29.18 21.56 -6.40
N GLY A 384 -28.89 20.29 -6.15
CA GLY A 384 -28.89 19.23 -7.16
C GLY A 384 -27.51 19.00 -7.79
N LEU A 385 -27.34 17.80 -8.37
CA LEU A 385 -26.03 17.28 -8.80
C LEU A 385 -25.73 17.49 -10.29
N ASP A 386 -26.69 17.95 -11.09
CA ASP A 386 -26.52 18.04 -12.55
C ASP A 386 -25.33 18.91 -12.97
N PRO A 387 -25.10 20.11 -12.39
CA PRO A 387 -23.93 20.91 -12.74
C PRO A 387 -22.61 20.20 -12.41
N LEU A 388 -22.60 19.37 -11.36
CA LEU A 388 -21.43 18.60 -10.95
C LEU A 388 -21.20 17.41 -11.89
N LYS A 389 -22.26 16.74 -12.34
CA LYS A 389 -22.20 15.66 -13.33
C LYS A 389 -21.71 16.16 -14.69
N GLU A 390 -22.15 17.34 -15.14
CA GLU A 390 -21.62 18.01 -16.33
C GLU A 390 -20.11 18.30 -16.18
N LYS A 391 -19.70 18.87 -15.04
CA LYS A 391 -18.29 19.16 -14.73
C LYS A 391 -17.41 17.90 -14.70
N LEU A 392 -17.94 16.79 -14.23
CA LEU A 392 -17.24 15.49 -14.21
C LEU A 392 -17.28 14.76 -15.57
N GLY A 393 -17.98 15.31 -16.57
CA GLY A 393 -18.15 14.68 -17.89
C GLY A 393 -19.06 13.45 -17.88
N MET A 394 -19.91 13.30 -16.88
CA MET A 394 -20.90 12.20 -16.78
C MET A 394 -22.14 12.46 -17.64
N ILE A 395 -22.45 13.73 -17.88
CA ILE A 395 -23.56 14.19 -18.74
C ILE A 395 -22.96 15.18 -19.75
N PRO A 396 -23.39 15.17 -21.03
CA PRO A 396 -22.95 16.19 -21.98
C PRO A 396 -23.31 17.59 -21.47
N PRO A 397 -22.45 18.60 -21.68
CA PRO A 397 -22.78 19.97 -21.30
C PRO A 397 -24.07 20.39 -22.00
N LYS A 398 -24.90 21.20 -21.33
CA LYS A 398 -26.07 21.79 -21.97
C LYS A 398 -25.64 22.52 -23.26
N PRO A 399 -26.33 22.31 -24.39
CA PRO A 399 -25.98 22.99 -25.62
C PRO A 399 -26.00 24.50 -25.38
N SER A 400 -24.96 25.19 -25.87
CA SER A 400 -24.91 26.64 -25.76
C SER A 400 -26.07 27.27 -26.52
N LYS A 401 -26.41 28.54 -26.24
CA LYS A 401 -27.39 29.27 -27.06
C LYS A 401 -27.00 29.21 -28.55
N LEU A 402 -25.72 29.20 -28.87
CA LEU A 402 -25.22 29.09 -30.24
C LEU A 402 -25.48 27.69 -30.85
N ASP A 403 -25.33 26.62 -30.08
CA ASP A 403 -25.64 25.25 -30.52
C ASP A 403 -27.13 25.04 -30.76
N LEU A 404 -27.97 25.64 -29.92
CA LEU A 404 -29.44 25.67 -30.11
C LEU A 404 -29.85 26.51 -31.32
N PHE A 405 -29.13 27.60 -31.62
CA PHE A 405 -29.37 28.41 -32.82
C PHE A 405 -28.93 27.67 -34.11
N LEU A 406 -27.81 26.95 -34.09
CA LEU A 406 -27.33 26.17 -35.25
C LEU A 406 -28.18 24.93 -35.53
N THR A 407 -28.70 24.28 -34.48
CA THR A 407 -29.60 23.12 -34.62
C THR A 407 -31.02 23.52 -35.05
N ASN A 408 -31.53 24.66 -34.58
CA ASN A 408 -32.82 25.21 -35.04
C ASN A 408 -32.72 25.95 -36.39
N GLY A 409 -31.51 26.33 -36.84
CA GLY A 409 -31.27 26.96 -38.13
C GLY A 409 -31.18 25.98 -39.31
N ASN A 410 -31.13 24.67 -39.04
CA ASN A 410 -30.92 23.63 -40.06
C ASN A 410 -32.17 22.77 -40.35
N SER A 411 -33.36 23.19 -39.91
CA SER A 411 -34.63 22.54 -40.27
C SER A 411 -35.39 23.24 -41.40
N ASN A 412 -34.81 24.26 -42.05
CA ASN A 412 -35.36 24.86 -43.27
C ASN A 412 -34.21 25.27 -44.19
N ARG A 413 -33.83 24.37 -45.11
CA ARG A 413 -33.25 24.71 -46.41
C ARG A 413 -33.19 23.47 -47.29
N ASP A 414 -34.23 23.35 -48.11
CA ASP A 414 -34.23 22.57 -49.35
C ASP A 414 -33.13 23.08 -50.29
N ASP A 415 -32.56 22.13 -51.04
CA ASP A 415 -31.98 22.19 -52.39
C ASP A 415 -31.54 23.56 -52.94
N ASP A 416 -30.22 23.75 -53.17
CA ASP A 416 -29.60 23.88 -54.50
C ASP A 416 -28.19 24.52 -54.45
N GLU A 417 -27.33 23.98 -55.32
CA GLU A 417 -26.13 24.58 -55.95
C GLU A 417 -24.99 25.23 -55.11
N SER A 418 -23.80 24.62 -55.22
CA SER A 418 -22.50 25.33 -55.19
C SER A 418 -22.34 26.22 -56.44
N PRO A 419 -21.46 27.26 -56.54
CA PRO A 419 -20.15 27.32 -55.88
C PRO A 419 -19.52 28.74 -55.61
N THR A 420 -18.27 28.70 -55.13
CA THR A 420 -17.15 29.66 -55.27
C THR A 420 -16.99 30.92 -54.39
N ASP A 421 -15.76 30.98 -53.86
CA ASP A 421 -14.82 32.10 -53.78
C ASP A 421 -14.82 33.14 -52.63
N ASN A 422 -13.69 33.08 -51.92
CA ASN A 422 -12.80 34.16 -51.50
C ASN A 422 -13.39 35.34 -50.72
N PHE A 423 -13.00 35.47 -49.44
CA PHE A 423 -12.29 36.67 -49.00
C PHE A 423 -11.36 36.39 -47.81
N LYS A 424 -10.14 36.92 -47.99
CA LYS A 424 -8.98 36.95 -47.10
C LYS A 424 -9.14 37.98 -45.99
N ASN A 425 -8.43 37.72 -44.88
CA ASN A 425 -7.65 38.70 -44.05
C ASN A 425 -8.45 39.72 -43.22
N ASP A 426 -8.08 40.17 -42.02
CA ASP A 426 -6.91 40.05 -41.13
C ASP A 426 -7.37 40.54 -39.73
N LEU A 427 -6.52 40.31 -38.70
CA LEU A 427 -6.33 41.05 -37.43
C LEU A 427 -6.45 40.22 -36.14
N ASP A 428 -5.33 39.55 -35.84
CA ASP A 428 -4.41 39.85 -34.74
C ASP A 428 -4.89 40.04 -33.29
N ALA A 429 -4.20 39.24 -32.45
CA ALA A 429 -3.77 39.47 -31.07
C ALA A 429 -4.77 39.24 -29.92
N ILE A 430 -4.54 38.16 -29.15
CA ILE A 430 -3.77 38.22 -27.89
C ILE A 430 -3.50 36.78 -27.41
N ASP A 431 -2.23 36.49 -27.13
CA ASP A 431 -1.72 35.26 -26.52
C ASP A 431 -2.27 35.05 -25.11
N PHE A 432 -2.78 33.85 -24.84
CA PHE A 432 -2.60 33.17 -23.55
C PHE A 432 -2.14 31.74 -23.85
N ILE A 433 -0.86 31.50 -23.60
CA ILE A 433 -0.23 30.19 -23.71
C ILE A 433 -0.66 29.36 -22.50
N ASP A 434 -1.54 28.40 -22.75
CA ASP A 434 -1.92 27.34 -21.82
C ASP A 434 -1.24 26.04 -22.29
N PHE A 435 -0.27 25.56 -21.52
CA PHE A 435 0.59 24.42 -21.87
C PHE A 435 0.11 23.18 -21.13
N ASP A 436 -1.06 22.63 -21.49
CA ASP A 436 -1.36 21.23 -21.12
C ASP A 436 -2.49 20.59 -21.94
N LYS A 437 -2.20 20.14 -23.17
CA LYS A 437 -2.95 19.05 -23.84
C LYS A 437 -2.04 18.30 -24.81
N ASN A 438 -1.74 17.05 -24.49
CA ASN A 438 -1.51 15.98 -25.47
C ASN A 438 -1.63 14.60 -24.80
N GLU A 439 -2.86 14.19 -24.52
CA GLU A 439 -3.24 12.78 -24.46
C GLU A 439 -4.47 12.58 -25.36
N LYS A 440 -4.20 12.24 -26.62
CA LYS A 440 -5.05 11.45 -27.52
C LYS A 440 -4.33 11.37 -28.85
N ASP A 441 -3.54 10.31 -29.01
CA ASP A 441 -3.32 9.60 -30.28
C ASP A 441 -2.47 8.36 -30.01
N ARG A 442 -3.13 7.20 -29.94
CA ARG A 442 -2.47 5.90 -30.16
C ARG A 442 -3.26 5.14 -31.22
N PRO A 443 -2.63 4.82 -32.36
CA PRO A 443 -3.22 3.89 -33.31
C PRO A 443 -3.08 2.45 -32.80
N SER A 444 -4.15 1.69 -32.98
CA SER A 444 -4.22 0.24 -32.81
C SER A 444 -3.49 -0.47 -33.95
N ILE A 445 -2.36 -1.13 -33.67
CA ILE A 445 -1.80 -2.15 -34.56
C ILE A 445 -1.24 -3.32 -33.74
N SER A 446 -1.78 -4.50 -34.04
CA SER A 446 -1.36 -5.86 -33.71
C SER A 446 0.10 -6.15 -34.07
N ASN A 447 0.83 -6.89 -33.20
CA ASN A 447 1.48 -8.16 -33.60
C ASN A 447 2.19 -8.87 -32.41
N THR A 448 1.65 -10.03 -32.07
CA THR A 448 2.30 -11.36 -32.14
C THR A 448 3.81 -11.48 -31.83
N VAL A 449 4.15 -12.09 -30.69
CA VAL A 449 5.29 -13.04 -30.55
C VAL A 449 4.94 -14.15 -29.54
N LEU A 450 4.63 -15.33 -30.11
CA LEU A 450 4.92 -16.71 -29.65
C LEU A 450 4.57 -17.14 -28.20
N TYR A 451 3.30 -17.55 -28.04
CA TYR A 451 2.91 -18.59 -27.09
C TYR A 451 3.40 -19.97 -27.57
N ASN A 452 4.27 -20.61 -26.80
CA ASN A 452 4.50 -22.04 -26.95
C ASN A 452 3.36 -22.80 -26.26
N LYS A 453 2.49 -23.41 -27.07
CA LYS A 453 1.48 -24.40 -26.68
C LYS A 453 2.13 -25.56 -25.94
N ARG A 454 1.71 -25.87 -24.70
CA ARG A 454 1.55 -27.26 -24.23
C ARG A 454 0.32 -27.42 -23.33
N LYS A 455 -0.63 -28.18 -23.90
CA LYS A 455 -1.73 -29.02 -23.38
C LYS A 455 -2.24 -28.79 -21.94
N ARG A 456 -3.56 -28.60 -21.85
CA ARG A 456 -4.38 -28.87 -20.66
C ARG A 456 -4.20 -30.32 -20.19
N PRO A 457 -4.28 -30.55 -18.88
CA PRO A 457 -4.89 -31.74 -18.32
C PRO A 457 -6.05 -31.32 -17.42
N GLU A 458 -7.25 -31.28 -18.00
CA GLU A 458 -8.45 -31.71 -17.28
C GLU A 458 -8.40 -33.25 -17.35
N ASP A 459 -8.70 -33.92 -16.23
CA ASP A 459 -8.62 -35.38 -15.98
C ASP A 459 -7.24 -35.96 -15.63
N ALA A 460 -6.86 -35.84 -14.35
CA ALA A 460 -6.04 -36.83 -13.64
C ALA A 460 -6.27 -36.71 -12.12
N LEU A 461 -7.40 -37.25 -11.67
CA LEU A 461 -7.57 -37.73 -10.30
C LEU A 461 -6.69 -38.96 -10.14
N GLU A 462 -5.62 -38.88 -9.35
CA GLU A 462 -5.08 -40.05 -8.68
C GLU A 462 -4.38 -39.66 -7.37
N PHE A 463 -4.83 -40.29 -6.30
CA PHE A 463 -4.30 -40.21 -4.95
C PHE A 463 -2.84 -40.65 -4.94
N LEU A 464 -1.94 -39.85 -4.36
CA LEU A 464 -0.63 -40.32 -3.93
C LEU A 464 -0.61 -40.37 -2.40
N ASP A 465 -0.89 -41.58 -1.94
CA ASP A 465 -0.67 -42.06 -0.58
C ASP A 465 0.83 -42.01 -0.25
N LEU A 466 1.17 -41.50 0.92
CA LEU A 466 2.56 -41.35 1.37
C LEU A 466 2.98 -42.61 2.15
N SER A 467 3.62 -43.55 1.47
CA SER A 467 4.47 -44.55 2.12
C SER A 467 5.77 -44.81 1.32
N GLU A 468 6.89 -44.41 1.96
CA GLU A 468 8.33 -44.76 1.78
C GLU A 468 9.05 -44.57 0.41
N PRO A 469 10.28 -44.00 0.39
CA PRO A 469 11.09 -43.89 -0.83
C PRO A 469 12.03 -45.10 -1.03
N SER A 470 12.14 -45.58 -2.28
CA SER A 470 13.07 -46.63 -2.70
C SER A 470 14.50 -46.12 -2.95
N GLU A 471 15.50 -46.96 -2.63
CA GLU A 471 16.93 -46.65 -2.48
C GLU A 471 17.72 -46.30 -3.77
N ASP A 472 17.10 -46.33 -4.95
CA ASP A 472 17.86 -46.22 -6.22
C ASP A 472 18.18 -44.78 -6.68
N LEU A 473 17.59 -43.75 -6.05
CA LEU A 473 17.86 -42.33 -6.36
C LEU A 473 19.11 -41.75 -5.67
N VAL A 474 19.72 -42.48 -4.72
CA VAL A 474 20.85 -42.01 -3.91
C VAL A 474 22.18 -42.10 -4.65
N LEU A 475 22.31 -43.00 -5.64
CA LEU A 475 23.60 -43.25 -6.30
C LEU A 475 23.94 -42.23 -7.40
N GLU A 476 22.94 -41.58 -8.00
CA GLU A 476 23.14 -40.66 -9.13
C GLU A 476 23.42 -39.21 -8.70
N VAL A 477 22.86 -38.79 -7.56
CA VAL A 477 23.10 -37.46 -6.95
C VAL A 477 24.53 -37.34 -6.37
N THR A 478 25.11 -38.46 -5.93
CA THR A 478 26.45 -38.49 -5.33
C THR A 478 27.56 -38.21 -6.36
N LYS A 479 27.37 -38.57 -7.64
CA LYS A 479 28.36 -38.32 -8.71
C LYS A 479 28.38 -36.86 -9.19
N ILE A 480 27.23 -36.18 -9.19
CA ILE A 480 27.12 -34.77 -9.61
C ILE A 480 27.72 -33.83 -8.54
N THR A 481 27.61 -34.20 -7.26
CA THR A 481 28.11 -33.40 -6.14
C THR A 481 29.65 -33.37 -6.07
N ALA A 482 30.32 -34.47 -6.44
CA ALA A 482 31.79 -34.56 -6.44
C ALA A 482 32.46 -33.66 -7.48
N VAL A 483 31.82 -33.42 -8.63
CA VAL A 483 32.37 -32.55 -9.70
C VAL A 483 32.32 -31.07 -9.28
N CYS A 484 31.25 -30.65 -8.59
CA CYS A 484 31.07 -29.28 -8.11
C CYS A 484 31.96 -28.90 -6.91
N MET A 485 32.43 -29.85 -6.11
CA MET A 485 33.34 -29.56 -4.99
C MET A 485 34.79 -29.30 -5.45
N SER A 486 35.21 -29.85 -6.59
CA SER A 486 36.57 -29.65 -7.11
C SER A 486 36.81 -28.22 -7.66
N THR A 487 35.77 -27.57 -8.17
CA THR A 487 35.84 -26.22 -8.75
C THR A 487 35.80 -25.12 -7.68
N LYS A 488 35.08 -25.32 -6.58
CA LYS A 488 35.10 -24.37 -5.42
C LYS A 488 36.45 -24.32 -4.71
N SER A 489 37.17 -25.43 -4.59
CA SER A 489 38.48 -25.49 -3.90
C SER A 489 39.57 -24.65 -4.58
N LYS A 490 39.53 -24.52 -5.93
CA LYS A 490 40.47 -23.68 -6.68
C LYS A 490 40.20 -22.17 -6.51
N ALA A 491 38.94 -21.76 -6.36
CA ALA A 491 38.58 -20.34 -6.16
C ALA A 491 38.96 -19.83 -4.76
N THR A 492 38.83 -20.66 -3.72
CA THR A 492 39.12 -20.26 -2.33
C THR A 492 40.61 -20.08 -2.04
N LYS A 493 41.51 -20.66 -2.86
CA LYS A 493 42.97 -20.51 -2.69
C LYS A 493 43.51 -19.18 -3.24
N GLN A 494 42.77 -18.50 -4.12
CA GLN A 494 43.20 -17.21 -4.69
C GLN A 494 42.84 -16.00 -3.80
N PHE A 495 41.88 -16.15 -2.87
CA PHE A 495 41.39 -15.07 -2.01
C PHE A 495 42.14 -14.89 -0.68
N LYS A 496 43.12 -15.75 -0.34
CA LYS A 496 43.84 -15.69 0.95
C LYS A 496 45.19 -14.94 0.93
N THR A 497 45.57 -14.31 -0.17
CA THR A 497 46.93 -13.72 -0.32
C THR A 497 46.96 -12.18 -0.31
N LEU A 498 45.86 -11.49 0.03
CA LEU A 498 45.79 -10.02 -0.01
C LEU A 498 45.17 -9.45 1.28
N THR A 499 45.86 -9.54 2.40
CA THR A 499 45.66 -8.64 3.56
C THR A 499 46.77 -8.82 4.60
N VAL A 500 47.88 -8.10 4.46
CA VAL A 500 48.70 -7.58 5.58
C VAL A 500 49.44 -6.33 5.09
N ILE A 501 48.90 -5.14 5.32
CA ILE A 501 49.69 -3.91 5.48
C ILE A 501 49.01 -3.10 6.60
N LYS A 502 49.70 -2.94 7.73
CA LYS A 502 49.33 -2.05 8.84
C LYS A 502 49.92 -0.65 8.57
N PRO A 503 49.27 0.44 8.99
CA PRO A 503 49.86 1.77 8.93
C PRO A 503 50.68 2.09 10.20
N GLU A 504 51.81 2.79 10.00
CA GLU A 504 52.50 3.62 11.01
C GLU A 504 51.83 4.99 11.14
#